data_AF-A0A3A9YFG7-F1
#
_entry.id   AF-A0A3A9YFG7-F1
#
_cell.length_a   1.000
_cell.length_b   1.000
_cell.length_c   1.000
_cell.angle_alpha   90.00
_cell.angle_beta   90.00
_cell.angle_gamma   90.00
#
_symmetry.space_group_name_H-M   'P 1'
#
loop_
_entity.id
_entity.type
_entity.pdbx_description
1 polymer ?
#
loop_
_entity_poly.entity_id
_entity_poly.type
_entity_poly.pdbx_seq_one_letter_code
_entity_poly.pdbx_strand_id
1 'polypeptide(L)' 'MDEAEYTTTIQGLTISVSKDGGGTLGKSYDGTWTVTVCNGGVFVLANDEFGTGTPMTHEEVAHAAWDFAQAEIDY' A
#
# COMPACT_ATOMS: atom_id res chain seq x y z
N MET A 1 13.40 -14.33 2.97
CA MET A 1 12.04 -14.23 3.53
C MET A 1 11.19 -13.77 2.37
N ASP A 2 10.15 -14.51 2.01
CA ASP A 2 9.23 -14.07 0.96
C ASP A 2 8.38 -12.93 1.51
N GLU A 3 8.54 -11.74 0.93
CA GLU A 3 7.63 -10.63 1.19
C GLU A 3 6.29 -10.96 0.55
N ALA A 4 5.23 -11.04 1.35
CA ALA A 4 3.90 -11.19 0.80
C ALA A 4 3.51 -9.86 0.15
N GLU A 5 3.54 -9.81 -1.17
CA GLU A 5 3.01 -8.69 -1.94
C GLU A 5 1.50 -8.86 -2.11
N TYR A 6 0.76 -7.80 -1.84
CA TYR A 6 -0.66 -7.67 -2.08
C TYR A 6 -0.90 -6.60 -3.13
N THR A 7 -1.58 -6.96 -4.22
CA THR A 7 -1.96 -6.00 -5.26
C THR A 7 -3.48 -5.94 -5.39
N THR A 8 -4.03 -4.73 -5.41
CA THR A 8 -5.45 -4.48 -5.63
C THR A 8 -5.67 -3.28 -6.56
N THR A 9 -6.91 -3.05 -6.97
CA THR A 9 -7.29 -1.88 -7.77
C THR A 9 -8.46 -1.17 -7.09
N ILE A 10 -8.26 0.08 -6.70
CA ILE A 10 -9.26 0.92 -6.02
C ILE A 10 -9.53 2.14 -6.91
N GLN A 11 -10.77 2.25 -7.41
CA GLN A 11 -11.22 3.34 -8.29
C GLN A 11 -10.32 3.61 -9.52
N GLY A 12 -9.71 2.55 -10.09
CA GLY A 12 -8.84 2.66 -11.25
C GLY A 12 -7.36 2.88 -10.93
N LEU A 13 -7.00 3.08 -9.67
CA LEU A 13 -5.61 3.07 -9.20
C LEU A 13 -5.18 1.66 -8.83
N THR A 14 -4.11 1.17 -9.44
CA THR A 14 -3.45 -0.07 -9.03
C THR A 14 -2.56 0.20 -7.85
N ILE A 15 -2.71 -0.57 -6.78
CA ILE A 15 -2.00 -0.39 -5.52
C ILE A 15 -1.31 -1.71 -5.16
N SER A 16 0.01 -1.69 -5.02
CA SER A 16 0.81 -2.79 -4.50
C SER A 16 1.32 -2.43 -3.11
N VAL A 17 1.21 -3.37 -2.18
CA VAL A 17 1.63 -3.23 -0.79
C VAL A 17 2.45 -4.46 -0.40
N SER A 18 3.59 -4.26 0.23
CA SER A 18 4.36 -5.31 0.89
C SER A 18 4.75 -4.89 2.31
N LYS A 19 4.78 -5.86 3.23
CA LYS A 19 5.26 -5.61 4.59
C LYS A 19 6.77 -5.74 4.66
N ASP A 20 7.45 -4.69 5.12
CA ASP A 20 8.89 -4.74 5.35
C ASP A 20 9.20 -5.74 6.47
N GLY A 21 10.11 -6.68 6.20
CA GLY A 21 10.40 -7.80 7.11
C GLY A 21 9.50 -9.03 6.90
N GLY A 22 8.61 -8.98 5.91
CA GLY A 22 7.73 -10.08 5.53
C GLY A 22 6.42 -10.14 6.33
N GLY A 23 5.49 -10.95 5.83
CA GLY A 23 4.15 -11.06 6.40
C GLY A 23 3.33 -12.13 5.69
N THR A 24 2.13 -12.39 6.20
CA THR A 24 1.15 -13.27 5.57
C THR A 24 -0.07 -12.45 5.20
N LEU A 25 -0.58 -12.63 3.98
CA LEU A 25 -1.79 -11.94 3.53
C LEU A 25 -2.97 -12.18 4.49
N GLY A 26 -3.75 -11.14 4.76
CA GLY A 26 -4.88 -11.17 5.70
C GLY A 26 -4.51 -11.19 7.18
N LYS A 27 -3.21 -11.16 7.54
CA LYS A 27 -2.75 -10.89 8.90
C LYS A 27 -2.44 -9.42 9.08
N SER A 28 -2.67 -8.93 10.30
CA SER A 28 -2.37 -7.54 10.68
C SER A 28 -0.96 -7.43 11.25
N TYR A 29 -0.23 -6.41 10.83
CA TYR A 29 1.13 -6.10 11.27
C TYR A 29 1.27 -4.60 11.52
N ASP A 30 2.12 -4.22 12.46
CA ASP A 30 2.55 -2.85 12.70
C ASP A 30 3.91 -2.55 12.02
N GLY A 31 4.25 -1.27 11.93
CA GLY A 31 5.52 -0.80 11.39
C GLY A 31 5.44 -0.34 9.95
N THR A 32 6.55 -0.47 9.22
CA THR A 32 6.69 0.10 7.87
C THR A 32 6.25 -0.86 6.78
N TRP A 33 5.64 -0.31 5.74
CA TRP A 33 5.18 -1.02 4.57
C TRP A 33 5.72 -0.32 3.33
N THR A 34 6.07 -1.07 2.30
CA THR A 34 6.39 -0.50 0.99
C THR A 34 5.12 -0.45 0.17
N VAL A 35 4.79 0.74 -0.37
CA VAL A 35 3.58 0.94 -1.18
C VAL A 35 3.89 1.57 -2.53
N THR A 36 3.24 1.07 -3.56
CA THR A 36 3.25 1.64 -4.91
C THR A 36 1.83 1.87 -5.38
N VAL A 37 1.54 3.08 -5.87
CA VAL A 37 0.24 3.47 -6.42
C VAL A 37 0.43 3.95 -7.86
N CYS A 38 -0.33 3.37 -8.78
CA CYS A 38 -0.23 3.65 -10.21
C CYS A 38 -1.61 3.96 -10.80
N ASN A 39 -1.70 5.05 -11.58
CA ASN A 39 -2.87 5.42 -12.37
C ASN A 39 -2.58 5.17 -13.86
N GLY A 40 -3.04 4.04 -14.39
CA GLY A 40 -2.94 3.77 -15.84
C GLY A 40 -1.52 3.82 -16.42
N GLY A 41 -0.50 3.49 -15.62
CA GLY A 41 0.92 3.54 -16.02
C GLY A 41 1.71 4.73 -15.49
N VAL A 42 1.05 5.71 -14.85
CA VAL A 42 1.70 6.82 -14.15
C VAL A 42 1.80 6.49 -12.66
N PHE A 43 3.01 6.46 -12.11
CA PHE A 43 3.21 6.28 -10.68
C PHE A 43 2.84 7.56 -9.93
N VAL A 44 1.87 7.44 -9.02
CA VAL A 44 1.47 8.49 -8.08
C VAL A 44 2.35 8.39 -6.84
N LEU A 45 2.57 7.17 -6.35
CA LEU A 45 3.53 6.82 -5.30
C LEU A 45 4.37 5.65 -5.81
N ALA A 46 5.69 5.72 -5.63
CA ALA A 46 6.61 4.70 -6.15
C ALA A 46 7.52 4.17 -5.03
N ASN A 47 7.19 2.98 -4.51
CA ASN A 47 7.89 2.32 -3.40
C ASN A 47 8.08 3.23 -2.19
N ASP A 48 7.01 3.92 -1.79
CA ASP A 48 7.06 4.83 -0.65
C ASP A 48 6.90 4.06 0.67
N GLU A 49 7.58 4.56 1.70
CA GLU A 49 7.53 3.96 3.04
C GLU A 49 6.29 4.45 3.78
N PHE A 50 5.33 3.55 3.97
CA PHE A 50 4.09 3.82 4.69
C PHE A 50 4.19 3.28 6.11
N GLY A 51 4.41 4.18 7.09
CA GLY A 51 4.48 3.82 8.50
C GLY A 51 3.10 3.73 9.15
N THR A 52 2.72 2.56 9.69
CA THR A 52 1.47 2.42 10.46
C THR A 52 1.72 2.54 11.96
N GLY A 53 0.94 3.39 12.63
CA GLY A 53 0.98 3.53 14.09
C GLY A 53 0.19 2.44 14.84
N THR A 54 -0.58 1.62 14.12
CA THR A 54 -1.38 0.51 14.63
C THR A 54 -1.28 -0.69 13.69
N PRO A 55 -1.52 -1.92 14.16
CA PRO A 55 -1.56 -3.08 13.30
C PRO A 55 -2.62 -2.96 12.20
N MET A 56 -2.22 -3.18 10.95
CA MET A 56 -3.08 -3.16 9.77
C MET A 56 -2.81 -4.38 8.89
N THR A 57 -3.83 -4.81 8.16
CA THR A 57 -3.70 -5.81 7.08
C THR A 57 -3.20 -5.16 5.80
N HIS A 58 -2.75 -5.97 4.83
CA HIS A 58 -2.31 -5.48 3.53
C HIS A 58 -3.42 -4.70 2.79
N GLU A 59 -4.67 -5.16 2.95
CA GLU A 59 -5.84 -4.51 2.36
C GLU A 59 -6.13 -3.15 3.02
N GLU A 60 -6.07 -3.08 4.35
CA GLU A 60 -6.23 -1.82 5.08
C GLU A 60 -5.15 -0.80 4.71
N VAL A 61 -3.90 -1.24 4.56
CA VAL A 61 -2.81 -0.39 4.09
C VAL A 61 -3.03 0.05 2.65
N ALA A 62 -3.54 -0.82 1.76
CA ALA A 62 -3.87 -0.44 0.39
C ALA A 62 -4.96 0.65 0.34
N HIS A 63 -5.98 0.55 1.19
CA HIS A 63 -7.00 1.59 1.33
C HIS A 63 -6.43 2.90 1.88
N ALA A 64 -5.58 2.83 2.91
CA ALA A 64 -4.95 4.02 3.47
C ALA A 64 -4.02 4.73 2.46
N ALA A 65 -3.28 3.95 1.66
CA ALA A 65 -2.45 4.48 0.60
C ALA A 65 -3.27 5.06 -0.56
N TRP A 66 -4.43 4.48 -0.85
CA TRP A 66 -5.37 5.06 -1.81
C TRP A 66 -5.87 6.43 -1.33
N ASP A 67 -6.31 6.55 -0.07
CA ASP A 67 -6.77 7.81 0.50
C ASP A 67 -5.67 8.89 0.42
N PHE A 68 -4.42 8.52 0.73
CA PHE A 68 -3.27 9.42 0.62
C PHE A 68 -3.01 9.82 -0.84
N ALA A 69 -2.99 8.87 -1.76
CA ALA A 69 -2.75 9.13 -3.18
C ALA A 69 -3.85 9.99 -3.83
N GLN A 70 -5.11 9.84 -3.41
CA GLN A 70 -6.19 10.70 -3.88
C GLN A 70 -5.97 12.16 -3.48
N ALA A 71 -5.54 12.41 -2.24
CA ALA A 71 -5.25 13.77 -1.78
C ALA A 71 -4.15 14.47 -2.60
N GLU A 72 -3.20 13.72 -3.15
CA GLU A 72 -2.14 14.24 -4.02
C GLU A 72 -2.60 14.48 -5.47
N ILE A 73 -3.59 13.72 -5.96
CA ILE A 73 -4.12 13.88 -7.33
C ILE A 73 -5.08 15.08 -7.43
N ASP A 74 -5.82 15.38 -6.37
CA ASP A 74 -6.82 16.45 -6.36
C ASP A 74 -6.24 17.87 -6.20
N TYR A 75 -4.91 18.04 -6.18
CA TYR A 75 -4.20 19.33 -6.06
C TYR A 75 -3.62 19.81 -7.40
#